data_AF-A0A960X6N4-F1
#
_entry.id   AF-A0A960X6N4-F1
#
_cell.length_a   1.000
_cell.length_b   1.000
_cell.length_c   1.000
_cell.angle_alpha   90.00
_cell.angle_beta   90.00
_cell.angle_gamma   90.00
#
_symmetry.space_group_name_H-M   'P 1'
#
loop_
_entity.id
_entity.type
_entity.pdbx_description
1 polymer ?
#
loop_
_entity_poly.entity_id
_entity_poly.type
_entity_poly.pdbx_seq_one_letter_code
_entity_poly.pdbx_strand_id
1 'polypeptide(L)'
;MAAMGRTGMKRLELGEGEFKLVLEREGVETVKIIESPSAYSLRSEEQVHRRADEAFTRGGHQTTTPPAPVKPTLDESKKEDGSFVTSPMVGTYYSSSSPDQPAFVKVGDNVNKDSVLCIVEAMKVMNEIKSGVDGTVAEVLVENSHPVEFGTPLFRIVKE
;
A
#
# COMPACT_ATOMS: atom_id res chain seq x y z
N MET A 1 -16.56 -29.89 28.33
CA MET A 1 -16.32 -31.04 27.44
C MET A 1 -16.85 -30.63 26.08
N ALA A 2 -16.13 -30.34 24.99
CA ALA A 2 -14.73 -30.42 24.54
C ALA A 2 -14.48 -29.14 23.69
N ALA A 3 -13.27 -28.62 23.41
CA ALA A 3 -12.14 -29.26 22.77
C ALA A 3 -10.86 -28.42 22.99
N MET A 4 -9.96 -28.91 23.83
CA MET A 4 -8.58 -28.44 23.94
C MET A 4 -7.72 -29.70 23.98
N GLY A 5 -7.09 -30.05 22.86
CA GLY A 5 -6.40 -31.33 22.76
C GLY A 5 -5.31 -31.45 21.71
N ARG A 6 -4.77 -30.35 21.16
CA ARG A 6 -3.69 -30.43 20.15
C ARG A 6 -2.56 -29.38 20.22
N THR A 7 -2.41 -28.61 21.29
CA THR A 7 -1.41 -27.53 21.31
C THR A 7 -0.32 -27.61 22.37
N GLY A 8 -0.35 -28.56 23.32
CA GLY A 8 0.71 -28.69 24.33
C GLY A 8 0.93 -27.43 25.19
N MET A 9 -0.10 -26.60 25.35
CA MET A 9 -0.05 -25.33 26.07
C MET A 9 -0.42 -25.55 27.54
N LYS A 10 0.47 -25.19 28.48
CA LYS A 10 0.27 -25.38 29.92
C LYS A 10 -0.58 -24.29 30.59
N ARG A 11 -0.61 -23.04 30.09
CA ARG A 11 -1.38 -21.95 30.68
C ARG A 11 -1.63 -20.81 29.68
N LEU A 12 -2.83 -20.21 29.71
CA LEU A 12 -3.20 -19.02 28.95
C LEU A 12 -3.94 -18.07 29.92
N GLU A 13 -3.43 -16.87 30.12
CA GLU A 13 -4.09 -15.82 30.92
C GLU A 13 -4.36 -14.61 30.01
N LEU A 14 -5.60 -14.13 30.01
CA LEU A 14 -6.04 -12.92 29.31
C LEU A 14 -6.53 -11.92 30.37
N GLY A 15 -5.81 -10.81 30.53
CA GLY A 15 -6.19 -9.71 31.41
C GLY A 15 -6.94 -8.63 30.65
N GLU A 16 -8.02 -8.10 31.23
CA GLU A 16 -8.74 -6.95 30.67
C GLU A 16 -7.92 -5.67 30.87
N GLY A 17 -7.53 -5.01 29.77
CA GLY A 17 -7.02 -3.63 29.78
C GLY A 17 -5.63 -3.41 29.15
N GLU A 18 -4.76 -4.42 29.14
CA GLU A 18 -3.47 -4.38 28.44
C GLU A 18 -3.04 -5.82 28.16
N PHE A 19 -3.04 -6.23 26.89
CA PHE A 19 -2.91 -7.64 26.52
C PHE A 19 -1.47 -8.14 26.76
N LYS A 20 -1.27 -8.93 27.81
CA LYS A 20 -0.03 -9.69 28.04
C LYS A 20 -0.23 -11.16 27.69
N LEU A 21 0.33 -11.61 26.57
CA LEU A 21 0.33 -13.02 26.17
C LEU A 21 1.63 -13.69 26.64
N VAL A 22 1.54 -14.67 27.55
CA VAL A 22 2.69 -15.50 27.98
C VAL A 22 2.53 -16.91 27.45
N LEU A 23 3.46 -17.35 26.60
CA LEU A 23 3.51 -18.68 26.00
C LEU A 23 4.72 -19.45 26.57
N GLU A 24 4.48 -20.51 27.33
CA GLU A 24 5.53 -21.46 27.75
C GLU A 24 5.38 -22.80 27.02
N ARG A 25 6.45 -23.23 26.34
CA ARG A 25 6.56 -24.53 25.65
C ARG A 25 7.93 -25.15 25.97
N GLU A 26 7.96 -26.40 26.41
CA GLU A 26 9.21 -27.09 26.77
C GLU A 26 10.12 -27.28 25.55
N GLY A 27 11.39 -26.86 25.66
CA GLY A 27 12.45 -27.10 24.67
C GLY A 27 12.90 -25.91 23.82
N VAL A 28 12.46 -24.67 24.11
CA VAL A 28 12.95 -23.47 23.41
C VAL A 28 13.26 -22.39 24.45
N GLU A 29 14.49 -21.85 24.40
CA GLU A 29 14.93 -20.76 25.25
C GLU A 29 14.05 -19.51 25.09
N THR A 30 13.93 -18.79 26.19
CA THR A 30 13.00 -17.70 26.45
C THR A 30 13.06 -16.61 25.38
N VAL A 31 11.98 -16.45 24.60
CA VAL A 31 11.82 -15.28 23.70
C VAL A 31 11.38 -14.10 24.57
N LYS A 32 12.32 -13.21 24.91
CA LYS A 32 12.02 -11.89 25.46
C LYS A 32 11.63 -10.97 24.31
N ILE A 33 10.32 -10.77 24.12
CA ILE A 33 9.82 -9.71 23.25
C ILE A 33 9.96 -8.39 24.03
N ILE A 34 10.93 -7.56 23.63
CA ILE A 34 11.04 -6.18 24.10
C ILE A 34 10.21 -5.34 23.13
N GLU A 35 8.95 -5.07 23.48
CA GLU A 35 8.16 -4.05 22.80
C GLU A 35 8.68 -2.69 23.26
N SER A 36 9.49 -2.04 22.41
CA SER A 36 9.78 -0.63 22.55
C SER A 36 8.53 0.18 22.19
N PRO A 37 7.98 1.01 23.09
CA PRO A 37 6.93 1.93 22.71
C PRO A 37 7.54 2.97 21.76
N SER A 38 7.22 2.86 20.47
CA SER A 38 7.28 3.99 19.56
C SER A 38 6.35 5.05 20.14
N ALA A 39 6.93 6.03 20.83
CA ALA A 39 6.23 7.19 21.33
C ALA A 39 5.53 7.88 20.14
N TYR A 40 4.22 7.67 20.03
CA TYR A 40 3.34 8.60 19.35
C TYR A 40 3.43 9.90 20.16
N SER A 41 4.39 10.75 19.80
CA SER A 41 4.40 12.12 20.25
C SER A 41 3.15 12.78 19.69
N LEU A 42 2.12 12.90 20.54
CA LEU A 42 1.05 13.88 20.35
C LEU A 42 1.73 15.23 20.17
N ARG A 43 1.82 15.70 18.92
CA ARG A 43 2.22 17.08 18.64
C ARG A 43 1.07 17.96 19.10
N SER A 44 1.23 18.55 20.28
CA SER A 44 0.43 19.68 20.75
C SER A 44 0.58 20.87 19.78
N GLU A 45 -0.53 21.37 19.24
CA GLU A 45 -0.61 22.45 18.24
C GLU A 45 -0.23 23.87 18.75
N GLU A 46 0.35 24.03 19.94
CA GLU A 46 0.39 25.35 20.60
C GLU A 46 1.77 26.06 20.65
N GLN A 47 2.82 25.57 19.99
CA GLN A 47 4.19 26.13 20.16
C GLN A 47 5.00 26.34 18.87
N VAL A 48 4.44 26.99 17.85
CA VAL A 48 5.22 27.52 16.71
C VAL A 48 5.08 29.05 16.54
N HIS A 49 4.17 29.73 17.24
CA HIS A 49 3.80 31.11 16.89
C HIS A 49 4.53 32.26 17.60
N ARG A 50 5.74 32.09 18.15
CA ARG A 50 6.41 33.25 18.76
C ARG A 50 7.94 33.24 18.78
N ARG A 51 8.59 33.12 17.62
CA ARG A 51 9.95 33.68 17.39
C ARG A 51 10.25 33.84 15.90
N ALA A 52 9.78 34.93 15.31
CA ALA A 52 10.37 35.50 14.10
C ALA A 52 9.85 36.92 13.88
N ASP A 53 10.04 37.78 14.88
CA ASP A 53 10.02 39.22 14.65
C ASP A 53 11.48 39.70 14.67
N GLU A 54 11.81 40.63 13.79
CA GLU A 54 13.11 41.28 13.64
C GLU A 54 14.22 40.52 12.89
N ALA A 55 14.11 40.49 11.55
CA ALA A 55 15.21 40.94 10.67
C ALA A 55 14.84 40.77 9.18
N PHE A 56 14.25 41.80 8.55
CA PHE A 56 14.64 42.20 7.18
C PHE A 56 13.98 43.52 6.75
N THR A 57 14.63 44.65 7.04
CA THR A 57 14.34 45.94 6.40
C THR A 57 15.43 46.26 5.37
N ARG A 58 15.19 45.86 4.12
CA ARG A 58 15.41 46.66 2.90
C ARG A 58 15.39 45.79 1.65
N GLY A 59 14.71 46.30 0.63
CA GLY A 59 15.22 46.17 -0.74
C GLY A 59 14.31 45.47 -1.72
N GLY A 60 13.24 46.16 -2.13
CA GLY A 60 12.87 46.29 -3.53
C GLY A 60 12.23 45.11 -4.26
N HIS A 61 11.54 45.51 -5.33
CA HIS A 61 11.18 44.73 -6.51
C HIS A 61 9.84 43.95 -6.53
N GLN A 62 8.96 44.54 -7.34
CA GLN A 62 8.09 43.95 -8.38
C GLN A 62 6.63 43.61 -8.01
N THR A 63 5.74 44.46 -8.51
CA THR A 63 4.43 44.09 -9.03
C THR A 63 4.53 42.94 -10.02
N THR A 64 3.96 41.78 -9.69
CA THR A 64 3.40 40.84 -10.66
C THR A 64 2.18 40.15 -10.08
N THR A 65 1.08 40.25 -10.82
CA THR A 65 -0.21 39.56 -10.69
C THR A 65 -0.07 38.08 -10.29
N PRO A 66 -0.93 37.55 -9.40
CA PRO A 66 -0.92 36.12 -9.07
C PRO A 66 -1.29 35.28 -10.31
N PRO A 67 -0.52 34.25 -10.68
CA PRO A 67 -1.03 33.24 -11.59
C PRO A 67 -2.07 32.40 -10.84
N ALA A 68 -3.26 32.28 -11.46
CA ALA A 68 -4.28 31.33 -11.07
C ALA A 68 -3.70 29.90 -11.04
N PRO A 69 -4.21 29.01 -10.18
CA PRO A 69 -3.72 27.64 -10.10
C PRO A 69 -4.00 26.93 -11.43
N VAL A 70 -2.92 26.65 -12.16
CA VAL A 70 -2.92 25.71 -13.27
C VAL A 70 -3.22 24.33 -12.69
N LYS A 71 -4.45 23.86 -12.92
CA LYS A 71 -4.76 22.44 -12.81
C LYS A 71 -3.80 21.71 -13.76
N PRO A 72 -3.15 20.61 -13.36
CA PRO A 72 -2.44 19.78 -14.30
C PRO A 72 -3.47 19.30 -15.33
N THR A 73 -3.34 19.83 -16.54
CA THR A 73 -3.94 19.30 -17.75
C THR A 73 -3.39 17.90 -17.90
N LEU A 74 -4.27 16.89 -17.74
CA LEU A 74 -4.03 15.55 -18.24
C LEU A 74 -3.64 15.70 -19.72
N ASP A 75 -2.40 15.38 -19.99
CA ASP A 75 -1.84 15.31 -21.32
C ASP A 75 -2.66 14.28 -22.10
N GLU A 76 -3.41 14.73 -23.11
CA GLU A 76 -4.04 13.86 -24.12
C GLU A 76 -2.93 13.28 -25.02
N SER A 77 -2.12 12.39 -24.46
CA SER A 77 -1.10 11.66 -25.21
C SER A 77 -1.67 10.32 -25.65
N LYS A 78 -2.02 10.26 -26.94
CA LYS A 78 -2.18 9.06 -27.77
C LYS A 78 -3.26 8.10 -27.26
N LYS A 79 -4.29 7.84 -28.08
CA LYS A 79 -5.13 6.65 -27.86
C LYS A 79 -4.21 5.43 -28.00
N GLU A 80 -3.64 4.99 -26.89
CA GLU A 80 -3.03 3.68 -26.80
C GLU A 80 -4.20 2.71 -26.88
N ASP A 81 -4.38 2.10 -28.05
CA ASP A 81 -5.37 1.05 -28.24
C ASP A 81 -5.17 -0.02 -27.15
N GLY A 82 -6.25 -0.36 -26.44
CA GLY A 82 -6.19 -1.30 -25.33
C GLY A 82 -7.22 -1.00 -24.24
N SER A 83 -7.54 -2.02 -23.45
CA SER A 83 -8.35 -1.91 -22.23
C SER A 83 -7.43 -1.80 -21.03
N PHE A 84 -7.61 -0.75 -20.23
CA PHE A 84 -6.85 -0.58 -18.98
C PHE A 84 -7.54 -1.34 -17.85
N VAL A 85 -6.78 -2.18 -17.15
CA VAL A 85 -7.20 -2.78 -15.88
C VAL A 85 -6.71 -1.87 -14.76
N THR A 86 -7.63 -1.36 -13.95
CA THR A 86 -7.35 -0.38 -12.90
C THR A 86 -7.52 -1.00 -11.50
N SER A 87 -6.90 -0.38 -10.50
CA SER A 87 -7.07 -0.82 -9.11
C SER A 87 -8.48 -0.47 -8.60
N PRO A 88 -9.24 -1.43 -8.06
CA PRO A 88 -10.55 -1.17 -7.47
C PRO A 88 -10.48 -0.66 -6.03
N MET A 89 -9.28 -0.50 -5.47
CA MET A 89 -9.06 -0.12 -4.07
C MET A 89 -7.73 0.62 -3.87
N VAL A 90 -7.57 1.24 -2.70
CA VAL A 90 -6.30 1.80 -2.25
C VAL A 90 -5.49 0.69 -1.57
N GLY A 91 -4.21 0.55 -1.91
CA GLY A 91 -3.38 -0.51 -1.34
C GLY A 91 -1.96 -0.54 -1.89
N THR A 92 -1.30 -1.69 -1.73
CA THR A 92 0.07 -1.93 -2.23
C THR A 92 0.07 -2.94 -3.38
N TYR A 93 0.70 -2.51 -4.47
CA TYR A 93 1.23 -3.24 -5.63
C TYR A 93 1.94 -4.56 -5.33
N TYR A 94 1.43 -5.74 -5.73
CA TYR A 94 2.29 -6.94 -5.80
C TYR A 94 2.12 -7.73 -7.10
N SER A 95 3.24 -7.95 -7.80
CA SER A 95 3.25 -8.71 -9.06
C SER A 95 3.15 -10.23 -8.87
N SER A 96 3.43 -10.74 -7.67
CA SER A 96 3.48 -12.17 -7.35
C SER A 96 2.72 -12.49 -6.06
N SER A 97 2.39 -13.77 -5.84
CA SER A 97 1.71 -14.24 -4.62
C SER A 97 2.58 -14.22 -3.37
N SER A 98 3.90 -14.17 -3.54
CA SER A 98 4.91 -14.10 -2.48
C SER A 98 6.24 -13.60 -3.07
N PRO A 99 7.18 -13.07 -2.26
CA PRO A 99 8.45 -12.53 -2.74
C PRO A 99 9.29 -13.50 -3.57
N ASP A 100 9.23 -14.80 -3.27
CA ASP A 100 10.01 -15.83 -3.94
C ASP A 100 9.30 -16.49 -5.13
N GLN A 101 8.06 -16.10 -5.43
CA GLN A 101 7.25 -16.66 -6.51
C GLN A 101 7.34 -15.78 -7.78
N PRO A 102 7.18 -16.37 -8.97
CA PRO A 102 7.15 -15.59 -10.21
C PRO A 102 5.94 -14.67 -10.23
N ALA A 103 6.03 -13.61 -11.05
CA ALA A 103 4.89 -12.76 -11.32
C ALA A 103 3.73 -13.57 -11.91
N PHE A 104 2.49 -13.17 -11.60
CA PHE A 104 1.30 -13.82 -12.17
C PHE A 104 1.28 -13.75 -13.69
N VAL A 105 1.72 -12.62 -14.25
CA VAL A 105 1.81 -12.36 -15.69
C VAL A 105 3.05 -11.52 -16.02
N LYS A 106 3.50 -11.59 -17.27
CA LYS A 106 4.49 -10.69 -17.89
C LYS A 106 3.94 -10.11 -19.19
N VAL A 107 4.59 -9.05 -19.68
CA VAL A 107 4.29 -8.49 -21.00
C VAL A 107 4.40 -9.58 -22.08
N GLY A 108 3.42 -9.63 -22.96
CA GLY A 108 3.28 -10.64 -24.01
C GLY A 108 2.50 -11.89 -23.60
N ASP A 109 2.12 -12.04 -22.33
CA ASP A 109 1.28 -13.18 -21.91
C ASP A 109 -0.18 -12.99 -22.36
N ASN A 110 -0.82 -14.09 -22.75
CA ASN A 110 -2.24 -14.13 -23.02
C ASN A 110 -3.04 -14.38 -21.74
N VAL A 111 -4.11 -13.61 -21.57
CA VAL A 111 -5.00 -13.63 -20.41
C VAL A 111 -6.45 -13.72 -20.86
N ASN A 112 -7.27 -14.35 -20.03
CA ASN A 112 -8.72 -14.32 -20.17
C ASN A 112 -9.34 -13.46 -19.06
N LYS A 113 -10.65 -13.22 -19.14
CA LYS A 113 -11.37 -12.39 -18.16
C LYS A 113 -11.16 -12.79 -16.68
N ASP A 114 -10.89 -14.07 -16.42
CA ASP A 114 -10.77 -14.64 -15.07
C ASP A 114 -9.30 -14.78 -14.61
N SER A 115 -8.33 -14.54 -15.50
CA SER A 115 -6.89 -14.59 -15.19
C SER A 115 -6.53 -13.56 -14.12
N VAL A 116 -5.82 -14.02 -13.08
CA VAL A 116 -5.24 -13.17 -12.03
C VAL A 116 -3.99 -12.49 -12.58
N LEU A 117 -3.92 -11.16 -12.45
CA LEU A 117 -2.82 -10.35 -12.98
C LEU A 117 -1.84 -9.89 -11.89
N CYS A 118 -2.36 -9.60 -10.69
CA CYS A 118 -1.58 -9.13 -9.55
C CYS A 118 -2.38 -9.26 -8.26
N ILE A 119 -1.76 -8.90 -7.14
CA ILE A 119 -2.42 -8.67 -5.86
C ILE A 119 -2.35 -7.17 -5.52
N VAL A 120 -3.41 -6.66 -4.91
CA VAL A 120 -3.39 -5.39 -4.18
C VAL A 120 -3.62 -5.68 -2.70
N GLU A 121 -2.65 -5.37 -1.87
CA GLU A 121 -2.77 -5.50 -0.41
C GLU A 121 -3.49 -4.28 0.17
N ALA A 122 -4.63 -4.51 0.82
CA ALA A 122 -5.35 -3.50 1.57
C ALA A 122 -5.67 -4.03 2.96
N MET A 123 -5.25 -3.30 4.01
CA MET A 123 -5.53 -3.67 5.41
C MET A 123 -5.14 -5.12 5.77
N LYS A 124 -3.95 -5.58 5.33
CA LYS A 124 -3.43 -6.96 5.49
C LYS A 124 -4.22 -8.05 4.74
N VAL A 125 -5.11 -7.66 3.81
CA VAL A 125 -5.83 -8.58 2.95
C VAL A 125 -5.24 -8.51 1.54
N MET A 126 -4.84 -9.68 1.02
CA MET A 126 -4.28 -9.83 -0.32
C MET A 126 -5.41 -10.06 -1.32
N ASN A 127 -5.81 -9.01 -2.04
CA ASN A 127 -6.90 -9.09 -3.00
C ASN A 127 -6.37 -9.33 -4.41
N GLU A 128 -6.78 -10.42 -5.04
CA GLU A 128 -6.44 -10.73 -6.42
C GLU A 128 -7.16 -9.77 -7.39
N ILE A 129 -6.40 -9.21 -8.33
CA ILE A 129 -6.94 -8.41 -9.42
C ILE A 129 -7.02 -9.28 -10.67
N LYS A 130 -8.22 -9.43 -11.23
CA LYS A 130 -8.49 -10.18 -12.45
C LYS A 130 -8.48 -9.28 -13.67
N SER A 131 -8.20 -9.86 -14.84
CA SER A 131 -8.18 -9.12 -16.11
C SER A 131 -9.52 -8.46 -16.45
N GLY A 132 -10.64 -9.17 -16.26
CA GLY A 132 -11.97 -8.72 -16.69
C GLY A 132 -12.18 -8.69 -18.22
N VAL A 133 -11.11 -8.85 -19.00
CA VAL A 133 -11.12 -8.92 -20.47
C VAL A 133 -10.18 -10.02 -20.97
N ASP A 134 -10.45 -10.52 -22.17
CA ASP A 134 -9.55 -11.41 -22.91
C ASP A 134 -8.57 -10.59 -23.77
N GLY A 135 -7.32 -11.05 -23.88
CA GLY A 135 -6.30 -10.41 -24.72
C GLY A 135 -4.87 -10.68 -24.27
N THR A 136 -3.93 -9.85 -24.72
CA THR A 136 -2.51 -9.94 -24.41
C THR A 136 -2.08 -8.78 -23.51
N VAL A 137 -1.25 -9.07 -22.50
CA VAL A 137 -0.65 -8.03 -21.64
C VAL A 137 0.33 -7.20 -22.46
N ALA A 138 -0.04 -5.97 -22.78
CA ALA A 138 0.82 -5.05 -23.52
C ALA A 138 1.81 -4.35 -22.58
N GLU A 139 1.36 -3.92 -21.40
CA GLU A 139 2.17 -3.16 -20.46
C GLU A 139 1.78 -3.45 -19.00
N VAL A 140 2.78 -3.37 -18.12
CA VAL A 140 2.62 -3.32 -16.65
C VAL A 140 3.00 -1.91 -16.22
N LEU A 141 2.05 -1.18 -15.64
CA LEU A 141 2.13 0.27 -15.43
C LEU A 141 2.56 0.65 -14.00
N VAL A 142 2.72 -0.35 -13.13
CA VAL A 142 3.05 -0.16 -11.72
C VAL A 142 4.19 -1.09 -11.33
N GLU A 143 5.15 -0.54 -10.57
CA GLU A 143 6.28 -1.30 -10.04
C GLU A 143 5.88 -2.15 -8.82
N ASN A 144 6.56 -3.27 -8.61
CA ASN A 144 6.28 -4.12 -7.45
C ASN A 144 6.48 -3.35 -6.13
N SER A 145 5.66 -3.65 -5.12
CA SER A 145 5.65 -3.01 -3.80
C SER A 145 5.35 -1.50 -3.80
N HIS A 146 4.73 -0.96 -4.85
CA HIS A 146 4.34 0.46 -4.91
C HIS A 146 2.90 0.72 -4.46
N PRO A 147 2.62 1.86 -3.82
CA PRO A 147 1.26 2.24 -3.45
C PRO A 147 0.42 2.54 -4.69
N VAL A 148 -0.86 2.15 -4.65
CA VAL A 148 -1.86 2.41 -5.69
C VAL A 148 -3.15 2.94 -5.08
N GLU A 149 -3.87 3.73 -5.84
CA GLU A 149 -5.15 4.33 -5.45
C GLU A 149 -6.31 3.75 -6.28
N PHE A 150 -7.54 4.08 -5.90
CA PHE A 150 -8.70 3.72 -6.71
C PHE A 150 -8.58 4.33 -8.12
N GLY A 151 -8.75 3.48 -9.13
CA GLY A 151 -8.69 3.88 -10.53
C GLY A 151 -7.27 3.99 -11.11
N THR A 152 -6.21 3.78 -10.32
CA THR A 152 -4.82 3.74 -10.83
C THR A 152 -4.71 2.63 -11.89
N PRO A 153 -4.28 2.94 -13.13
CA PRO A 153 -4.02 1.93 -14.17
C PRO A 153 -2.90 0.99 -13.74
N LEU A 154 -3.15 -0.32 -13.79
CA LEU A 154 -2.20 -1.37 -13.41
C LEU A 154 -1.61 -2.06 -14.64
N PHE A 155 -2.46 -2.34 -15.64
CA PHE A 155 -2.10 -3.03 -16.87
C PHE A 155 -2.82 -2.41 -18.07
N ARG A 156 -2.19 -2.51 -19.23
CA ARG A 156 -2.85 -2.33 -20.54
C ARG A 156 -2.97 -3.67 -21.24
N ILE A 157 -4.20 -4.06 -21.59
CA ILE A 157 -4.50 -5.30 -22.32
C ILE A 157 -4.96 -4.96 -23.73
N VAL A 158 -4.31 -5.52 -24.74
CA VAL A 158 -4.76 -5.41 -26.14
C VAL A 158 -5.60 -6.62 -26.49
N LYS A 159 -6.80 -6.40 -27.03
CA LYS A 159 -7.61 -7.49 -27.57
C LYS A 159 -6.94 -8.04 -28.83
N GLU A 160 -6.91 -9.36 -28.94
CA GLU A 160 -6.48 -10.06 -30.16
C GLU A 160 -7.51 -9.88 -31.28
#